data_AF-A0A3R7W755-F1
#
_entry.id   AF-A0A3R7W755-F1
#
_cell.length_a   1.000
_cell.length_b   1.000
_cell.length_c   1.000
_cell.angle_alpha   90.00
_cell.angle_beta   90.00
_cell.angle_gamma   90.00
#
_symmetry.space_group_name_H-M   'P 1'
#
loop_
_entity.id
_entity.type
_entity.pdbx_description
1 polymer ?
#
loop_
_entity_poly.entity_id
_entity_poly.type
_entity_poly.pdbx_seq_one_letter_code
_entity_poly.pdbx_strand_id
1 'polypeptide(L)' 'MASRLADIGIRSLEDLLFHFPLRYQDRTKITAIGGLRDQVDAVVEAGVRAGVE' A
#
# COMPACT_ATOMS: atom_id res chain seq x y z
N MET A 1 -5.28 -19.19 -4.60
CA MET A 1 -4.27 -18.54 -3.73
C MET A 1 -2.87 -19.08 -3.99
N ALA A 2 -2.67 -20.41 -4.02
CA ALA A 2 -1.36 -21.02 -4.28
C ALA A 2 -0.69 -20.55 -5.60
N SER A 3 -1.46 -20.42 -6.70
CA SER A 3 -0.92 -19.94 -7.99
C SER A 3 -0.32 -18.53 -7.90
N ARG A 4 -1.04 -17.58 -7.29
CA ARG A 4 -0.58 -16.18 -7.14
C ARG A 4 0.71 -16.05 -6.32
N LEU A 5 0.92 -16.92 -5.33
CA LEU A 5 2.15 -16.95 -4.54
C LEU A 5 3.31 -17.53 -5.35
N ALA A 6 3.06 -18.62 -6.08
CA ALA A 6 4.03 -19.21 -6.98
C ALA A 6 4.48 -18.24 -8.09
N ASP A 7 3.57 -17.42 -8.61
CA ASP A 7 3.86 -16.39 -9.63
C ASP A 7 4.85 -15.32 -9.14
N ILE A 8 4.87 -15.05 -7.83
CA ILE A 8 5.82 -14.13 -7.18
C ILE A 8 7.00 -14.85 -6.50
N GLY A 9 7.18 -16.15 -6.80
CA GLY A 9 8.32 -16.95 -6.35
C GLY A 9 8.18 -17.59 -4.97
N ILE A 10 7.03 -17.49 -4.31
CA ILE A 10 6.77 -18.08 -2.99
C ILE A 10 6.15 -19.47 -3.15
N ARG A 11 6.87 -20.51 -2.72
CA ARG A 11 6.47 -21.92 -2.80
C ARG A 11 6.39 -22.60 -1.43
N SER A 12 7.11 -22.08 -0.43
CA SER A 12 7.05 -22.55 0.96
C SER A 12 6.97 -21.40 1.96
N LEU A 13 6.88 -21.72 3.26
CA LEU A 13 6.83 -20.73 4.35
C LEU A 13 8.18 -20.00 4.50
N GLU A 14 9.28 -20.69 4.26
CA GLU A 14 10.64 -20.16 4.37
C GLU A 14 10.89 -19.03 3.36
N ASP A 15 10.29 -19.11 2.17
CA ASP A 15 10.37 -18.07 1.14
C ASP A 15 9.81 -16.72 1.64
N LEU A 16 8.84 -16.74 2.56
CA LEU A 16 8.26 -15.52 3.14
C LEU A 16 9.23 -14.78 4.05
N LEU A 17 10.19 -15.46 4.67
CA LEU A 17 11.14 -14.83 5.61
C LEU A 17 12.05 -13.81 4.91
N PHE A 18 12.23 -13.95 3.60
CA PHE A 18 13.07 -13.08 2.79
C PHE A 18 12.31 -12.41 1.63
N HIS A 19 10.98 -12.51 1.60
CA HIS A 19 10.14 -11.79 0.65
C HIS A 19 9.90 -10.35 1.12
N PHE A 20 10.96 -9.55 1.09
CA PHE A 20 10.89 -8.17 1.56
C PHE A 20 10.18 -7.26 0.54
N PRO A 21 9.41 -6.27 1.01
CA PRO A 21 8.86 -5.23 0.15
C PRO A 21 9.98 -4.51 -0.62
N LEU A 22 9.72 -4.19 -1.88
CA LEU A 22 10.62 -3.36 -2.71
C LEU A 22 10.86 -1.99 -2.06
N ARG A 23 9.84 -1.43 -1.39
CA ARG A 23 9.89 -0.16 -0.67
C ARG A 23 8.96 -0.21 0.54
N TYR A 24 9.44 0.30 1.66
CA TYR A 24 8.60 0.60 2.82
C TYR A 24 8.08 2.04 2.69
N GLN A 25 6.78 2.21 2.86
CA GLN A 25 6.16 3.53 3.01
C GLN A 25 5.80 3.72 4.49
N ASP A 26 6.30 4.81 5.09
CA ASP A 26 5.86 5.24 6.42
C ASP A 26 4.49 5.91 6.30
N ARG A 27 3.48 5.28 6.89
CA ARG A 27 2.08 5.76 6.87
C ARG A 27 1.63 6.35 8.21
N THR A 28 2.56 6.69 9.11
CA THR A 28 2.25 7.22 10.44
C THR A 28 1.86 8.70 10.45
N LYS A 29 2.01 9.41 9.32
CA LYS A 29 1.80 10.87 9.23
C LYS A 29 0.80 11.22 8.14
N ILE A 30 -0.27 11.91 8.52
CA ILE A 30 -1.29 12.41 7.60
C ILE A 30 -0.80 13.74 6.99
N THR A 31 -0.88 13.83 5.67
CA THR A 31 -0.65 15.03 4.88
C THR A 31 -1.98 15.72 4.63
N ALA A 32 -2.04 17.04 4.86
CA ALA A 32 -3.22 17.82 4.53
C ALA A 32 -3.47 17.81 3.00
N ILE A 33 -4.72 17.68 2.57
CA ILE A 33 -5.09 17.62 1.14
C ILE A 33 -4.56 18.86 0.37
N GLY A 34 -4.63 20.05 0.95
CA GLY A 34 -4.08 21.27 0.36
C GLY A 34 -2.55 21.35 0.33
N GLY A 35 -1.85 20.41 0.99
CA GLY A 35 -0.38 20.32 1.03
C GLY A 35 0.20 19.22 0.14
N LEU A 36 -0.63 18.56 -0.68
CA LEU A 36 -0.17 17.52 -1.60
C LEU A 36 0.79 18.11 -2.64
N ARG A 37 1.78 17.29 -3.03
CA ARG A 37 2.77 17.65 -4.04
C ARG A 37 2.80 16.57 -5.10
N ASP A 38 2.95 16.99 -6.35
CA ASP A 38 3.09 16.06 -7.46
C ASP A 38 4.30 15.15 -7.25
N GLN A 39 4.17 13.89 -7.67
CA GLN A 39 5.19 12.84 -7.53
C GLN A 39 5.62 12.49 -6.10
N VAL A 40 4.88 12.93 -5.07
CA VAL A 40 5.16 12.60 -3.66
C VAL A 40 4.06 11.71 -3.10
N ASP A 41 4.44 10.52 -2.63
CA ASP A 41 3.56 9.64 -1.87
C ASP A 41 3.10 10.33 -0.58
N ALA A 42 1.79 10.35 -0.32
CA ALA A 42 1.19 10.98 0.86
C ALA A 42 0.07 10.11 1.44
N VAL A 43 -0.10 10.18 2.76
CA VAL A 43 -1.26 9.60 3.45
C VAL A 43 -2.26 10.70 3.70
N VAL A 44 -3.52 10.51 3.30
CA VAL A 44 -4.61 11.46 3.52
C VAL A 44 -5.77 10.77 4.23
N GLU A 45 -6.56 11.53 4.96
CA GLU A 45 -7.82 11.08 5.55
C GLU A 45 -8.96 11.97 5.05
N ALA A 46 -10.09 11.36 4.70
CA ALA A 46 -11.28 12.06 4.25
C ALA A 46 -12.55 11.25 4.56
N GLY A 47 -13.64 11.97 4.83
CA GLY A 47 -14.96 11.36 4.91
C GLY A 47 -15.52 11.08 3.51
N VAL A 48 -16.08 9.88 3.31
CA VAL A 48 -16.78 9.52 2.07
C VAL A 48 -18.24 9.96 2.18
N ARG A 49 -18.76 10.64 1.16
CA ARG A 49 -20.21 10.92 1.03
C ARG A 49 -20.76 10.12 -0.14
N ALA A 50 -21.83 9.36 0.09
CA ALA A 50 -22.61 8.79 -1.01
C ALA A 50 -23.39 9.93 -1.68
N GLY A 51 -23.28 10.06 -3.00
CA GLY A 51 -24.13 10.97 -3.77
C GLY A 51 -25.57 10.48 -3.68
N VAL A 52 -26.49 11.38 -3.34
CA VAL A 52 -27.93 11.17 -3.57
C VAL A 52 -28.18 11.60 -5.02
N GLU A 53 -28.79 10.73 -5.83
CA GLU A 53 -29.30 11.07 -7.17
C GLU A 53 -30.32 12.22 -7.13
#